data_AF-A0A3M7GZ05-F1
#
_entry.id   AF-A0A3M7GZ05-F1
#
_cell.length_a   1.000
_cell.length_b   1.000
_cell.length_c   1.000
_cell.angle_alpha   90.00
_cell.angle_beta   90.00
_cell.angle_gamma   90.00
#
_symmetry.space_group_name_H-M   'P 1'
#
loop_
_entity.id
_entity.type
_entity.pdbx_description
1 polymer ?
#
loop_
_entity_poly.entity_id
_entity_poly.type
_entity_poly.pdbx_seq_one_letter_code
_entity_poly.pdbx_strand_id
1 'polypeptide(L)'
;MQSESSKPSTSEPPYNTTEKEWLKQHWGDEFHFLQAYGLTIHKEEDREEGRSIARAIILGEGVDQEDDDDDAESENSFLADLEADPMSHLADRFFSEAQLDWIKKHYRHSANFLLSYGFKQFDDEDCKQGVKVCRSLMAS
;
A
#
# COMPACT_ATOMS: atom_id res chain seq x y z
N MET A 1 -27.46 -48.69 -12.75
CA MET A 1 -26.23 -48.06 -12.21
C MET A 1 -26.60 -46.62 -11.90
N GLN A 2 -27.01 -46.37 -10.66
CA GLN A 2 -27.39 -45.05 -10.16
C GLN A 2 -26.09 -44.36 -9.72
N SER A 3 -25.76 -43.24 -10.35
CA SER A 3 -24.71 -42.32 -9.90
C SER A 3 -25.40 -41.09 -9.33
N GLU A 4 -25.96 -41.24 -8.14
CA GLU A 4 -26.44 -40.09 -7.36
C GLU A 4 -25.22 -39.49 -6.67
N SER A 5 -24.75 -38.37 -7.22
CA SER A 5 -23.72 -37.52 -6.65
C SER A 5 -24.32 -36.79 -5.44
N SER A 6 -24.43 -37.49 -4.31
CA SER A 6 -24.79 -36.89 -3.03
C SER A 6 -23.68 -35.94 -2.60
N LYS A 7 -23.84 -34.64 -2.91
CA LYS A 7 -23.14 -33.58 -2.21
C LYS A 7 -23.43 -33.76 -0.71
N PRO A 8 -22.42 -33.87 0.18
CA PRO A 8 -22.70 -33.83 1.60
C PRO A 8 -23.25 -32.44 1.93
N SER A 9 -24.53 -32.36 2.33
CA SER A 9 -25.05 -31.22 3.10
C SER A 9 -24.43 -31.28 4.49
N THR A 10 -23.17 -30.91 4.58
CA THR A 10 -22.50 -30.61 5.83
C THR A 10 -22.72 -29.12 6.07
N SER A 11 -23.79 -28.77 6.78
CA SER A 11 -23.97 -27.38 7.24
C SER A 11 -22.75 -27.04 8.09
N GLU A 12 -21.82 -26.28 7.51
CA GLU A 12 -20.57 -25.95 8.20
C GLU A 12 -20.93 -25.18 9.48
N PRO A 13 -20.46 -25.61 10.67
CA PRO A 13 -20.78 -24.92 11.90
C PRO A 13 -20.39 -23.44 11.80
N PRO A 14 -21.16 -22.54 12.42
CA PRO A 14 -20.88 -21.11 12.38
C PRO A 14 -19.44 -20.83 12.84
N TYR A 15 -18.86 -19.74 12.36
CA TYR A 15 -17.48 -19.38 12.68
C TYR A 15 -17.20 -19.44 14.18
N ASN A 16 -16.15 -20.16 14.56
CA ASN A 16 -15.63 -20.15 15.92
C ASN A 16 -15.00 -18.78 16.22
N THR A 17 -14.80 -18.45 17.50
CA THR A 17 -14.22 -17.16 17.92
C THR A 17 -12.89 -16.88 17.23
N THR A 18 -12.00 -17.87 17.15
CA THR A 18 -10.70 -17.77 16.46
C THR A 18 -10.85 -17.49 14.95
N GLU A 19 -11.82 -18.14 14.29
CA GLU A 19 -12.07 -17.94 12.86
C GLU A 19 -12.65 -16.53 12.60
N LYS A 20 -13.49 -16.03 13.51
CA LYS A 20 -14.01 -14.64 13.44
C LYS A 20 -12.93 -13.61 13.70
N GLU A 21 -12.01 -13.88 14.63
CA GLU A 21 -10.87 -13.01 14.90
C GLU A 21 -9.93 -12.98 13.69
N TRP A 22 -9.64 -14.13 13.08
CA TRP A 22 -8.87 -14.21 11.84
C TRP A 22 -9.52 -13.42 10.70
N LEU A 23 -10.84 -13.58 10.48
CA LEU A 23 -11.55 -12.80 9.46
C LEU A 23 -11.50 -11.30 9.72
N LYS A 24 -11.59 -10.87 10.99
CA LYS A 24 -11.49 -9.45 11.35
C LYS A 24 -10.08 -8.91 11.18
N GLN A 25 -9.07 -9.68 11.56
CA GLN A 25 -7.67 -9.26 11.49
C GLN A 25 -7.18 -9.17 10.05
N HIS A 26 -7.50 -10.17 9.21
CA HIS A 26 -7.00 -10.24 7.84
C HIS A 26 -7.89 -9.56 6.79
N TRP A 27 -9.21 -9.48 7.03
CA TRP A 27 -10.18 -9.01 6.03
C TRP A 27 -11.12 -7.91 6.56
N GLY A 28 -11.03 -7.55 7.84
CA GLY A 28 -11.91 -6.60 8.52
C GLY A 28 -13.30 -7.17 8.87
N ASP A 29 -13.97 -7.85 7.93
CA ASP A 29 -15.28 -8.47 8.15
C ASP A 29 -15.54 -9.66 7.20
N GLU A 30 -16.48 -10.55 7.58
CA GLU A 30 -16.93 -11.70 6.78
C GLU A 30 -17.42 -11.26 5.39
N PHE A 31 -18.05 -10.08 5.31
CA PHE A 31 -18.53 -9.54 4.04
C PHE A 31 -17.40 -9.25 3.05
N HIS A 32 -16.32 -8.61 3.51
CA HIS A 32 -15.17 -8.27 2.66
C HIS A 32 -14.42 -9.51 2.22
N PHE A 33 -14.27 -10.47 3.14
CA PHE A 33 -13.72 -11.78 2.82
C PHE A 33 -14.53 -12.46 1.72
N LEU A 34 -15.85 -12.61 1.87
CA LEU A 34 -16.71 -13.23 0.85
C LEU A 34 -16.62 -12.47 -0.48
N GLN A 35 -16.66 -11.13 -0.43
CA GLN A 35 -16.58 -10.30 -1.63
C GLN A 35 -15.27 -10.50 -2.41
N ALA A 36 -14.14 -10.66 -1.72
CA ALA A 36 -12.83 -10.89 -2.35
C ALA A 36 -12.77 -12.20 -3.14
N TYR A 37 -13.47 -13.24 -2.67
CA TYR A 37 -13.60 -14.53 -3.36
C TYR A 37 -14.77 -14.57 -4.36
N GLY A 38 -15.45 -13.45 -4.60
CA GLY A 38 -16.61 -13.37 -5.50
C GLY A 38 -17.88 -14.02 -4.93
N LEU A 39 -17.91 -14.25 -3.62
CA LEU A 39 -19.00 -14.84 -2.86
C LEU A 39 -19.89 -13.75 -2.25
N THR A 40 -21.15 -14.07 -1.99
CA THR A 40 -22.13 -13.12 -1.45
C THR A 40 -22.62 -13.54 -0.06
N ILE A 41 -22.71 -12.60 0.89
CA ILE A 41 -23.34 -12.89 2.20
C ILE A 41 -24.84 -13.17 2.09
N HIS A 42 -25.46 -12.80 0.96
CA HIS A 42 -26.89 -12.98 0.73
C HIS A 42 -27.27 -14.40 0.29
N LYS A 43 -26.29 -15.24 -0.03
CA LYS A 43 -26.51 -16.65 -0.35
C LYS A 43 -25.84 -17.52 0.70
N GLU A 44 -26.62 -18.38 1.34
CA GLU A 44 -26.07 -19.28 2.36
C GLU A 44 -25.06 -20.28 1.76
N GLU A 45 -25.25 -20.69 0.50
CA GLU A 45 -24.29 -21.53 -0.24
C GLU A 45 -22.92 -20.84 -0.37
N ASP A 46 -22.92 -19.56 -0.77
CA ASP A 46 -21.71 -18.75 -0.86
C ASP A 46 -21.06 -18.52 0.52
N ARG A 47 -21.87 -18.33 1.58
CA ARG A 47 -21.35 -18.21 2.96
C ARG A 47 -20.70 -19.48 3.44
N GLU A 48 -21.27 -20.63 3.09
CA GLU A 48 -20.72 -21.95 3.40
C GLU A 48 -19.42 -22.20 2.67
N GLU A 49 -19.36 -21.85 1.39
CA GLU A 49 -18.13 -21.91 0.60
C GLU A 49 -17.05 -21.00 1.21
N GLY A 50 -17.41 -19.79 1.63
CA GLY A 50 -16.52 -18.91 2.38
C GLY A 50 -16.01 -19.51 3.69
N ARG A 51 -16.90 -20.14 4.48
CA ARG A 51 -16.49 -20.84 5.72
C ARG A 51 -15.48 -21.95 5.43
N SER A 52 -15.71 -22.72 4.37
CA SER A 52 -14.81 -23.79 3.95
C SER A 52 -13.44 -23.25 3.53
N ILE A 53 -13.42 -22.17 2.74
CA ILE A 53 -12.18 -21.51 2.30
C ILE A 53 -11.43 -20.95 3.51
N ALA A 54 -12.10 -20.21 4.39
CA ALA A 54 -11.49 -19.65 5.60
C ALA A 54 -10.88 -20.75 6.48
N ARG A 55 -11.60 -21.86 6.69
CA ARG A 55 -11.07 -23.01 7.43
C ARG A 55 -9.89 -23.68 6.73
N ALA A 56 -9.95 -23.83 5.41
CA ALA A 56 -8.87 -24.42 4.64
C ALA A 56 -7.60 -23.55 4.70
N ILE A 57 -7.75 -22.22 4.69
CA ILE A 57 -6.64 -21.29 4.86
C ILE A 57 -6.09 -21.40 6.29
N ILE A 58 -6.93 -21.29 7.32
CA ILE A 58 -6.51 -21.36 8.73
C ILE A 58 -5.87 -22.73 9.09
N LEU A 59 -6.35 -23.83 8.51
CA LEU A 59 -5.82 -25.19 8.77
C LEU A 59 -4.62 -25.55 7.87
N GLY A 60 -4.57 -25.00 6.65
CA GLY A 60 -3.55 -25.31 5.64
C GLY A 60 -2.33 -24.39 5.72
N GLU A 61 -2.52 -23.15 6.15
CA GLU A 61 -1.45 -22.20 6.45
C GLU A 61 -1.13 -22.31 7.94
N GLY A 62 -0.04 -23.00 8.25
CA GLY A 62 0.61 -22.82 9.53
C GLY A 62 1.19 -21.41 9.59
N VAL A 63 0.36 -20.44 9.96
CA VAL A 63 0.69 -19.09 10.44
C VAL A 63 2.03 -18.57 9.90
N ASP A 64 2.11 -18.31 8.60
CA ASP A 64 3.04 -17.28 8.12
C ASP A 64 2.34 -15.96 8.36
N GLN A 65 2.56 -15.46 9.57
CA GLN A 65 2.25 -14.14 10.02
C GLN A 65 2.99 -13.13 9.13
N GLU A 66 2.35 -12.72 8.04
CA GLU A 66 2.57 -11.38 7.52
C GLU A 66 1.68 -10.47 8.38
N ASP A 67 2.26 -10.02 9.50
CA ASP A 67 1.78 -8.86 10.25
C ASP A 67 1.71 -7.70 9.26
N ASP A 68 0.58 -7.54 8.58
CA ASP A 68 0.19 -6.28 7.95
C ASP A 68 -0.43 -5.40 9.05
N ASP A 69 0.41 -5.12 10.05
CA ASP A 69 0.23 -4.00 10.97
C ASP A 69 0.62 -2.74 10.20
N ASP A 70 -0.11 -2.46 9.11
CA ASP A 70 -0.06 -1.19 8.43
C ASP A 70 -0.99 -0.22 9.19
N ASP A 71 -0.63 0.02 10.46
CA ASP A 71 -0.84 1.32 11.11
C ASP A 71 0.06 2.36 10.42
N ALA A 72 -0.15 2.52 9.10
CA ALA A 72 0.47 3.53 8.26
C ALA A 72 -0.31 4.85 8.35
N GLU A 73 -0.66 5.24 9.58
CA GLU A 73 -0.85 6.66 9.93
C GLU A 73 0.51 7.37 10.09
N SER A 74 1.59 6.79 9.56
CA SER A 74 2.71 7.59 9.05
C SER A 74 2.31 8.08 7.67
N GLU A 75 1.58 9.20 7.64
CA GLU A 75 1.43 10.10 6.50
C GLU A 75 2.47 9.80 5.42
N ASN A 76 1.97 9.23 4.33
CA ASN A 76 2.74 8.85 3.17
C ASN A 76 3.29 10.15 2.55
N SER A 77 4.33 10.75 3.14
CA SER A 77 4.85 12.08 2.78
C SER A 77 5.18 12.16 1.30
N PHE A 78 5.54 11.01 0.71
CA PHE A 78 5.71 10.87 -0.73
C PHE A 78 4.40 11.05 -1.50
N LEU A 79 3.29 10.43 -1.06
CA LEU A 79 1.97 10.58 -1.69
C LEU A 79 1.42 12.00 -1.51
N ALA A 80 1.60 12.60 -0.34
CA ALA A 80 1.18 13.97 -0.05
C ALA A 80 1.99 15.00 -0.86
N ASP A 81 3.32 14.84 -0.96
CA ASP A 81 4.16 15.71 -1.80
C ASP A 81 3.87 15.51 -3.30
N LEU A 82 3.55 14.28 -3.73
CA LEU A 82 3.17 13.99 -5.11
C LEU A 82 1.77 14.54 -5.45
N GLU A 83 0.83 14.53 -4.50
CA GLU A 83 -0.49 15.14 -4.66
C GLU A 83 -0.39 16.67 -4.69
N ALA A 84 0.45 17.26 -3.85
CA ALA A 84 0.67 18.71 -3.79
C ALA A 84 1.41 19.23 -5.03
N ASP A 85 2.46 18.53 -5.48
CA ASP A 85 3.20 18.85 -6.69
C ASP A 85 3.70 17.57 -7.37
N PRO A 86 3.04 17.12 -8.46
CA PRO A 86 3.46 15.96 -9.23
C PRO A 86 4.88 16.07 -9.82
N MET A 87 5.44 17.28 -9.85
CA MET A 87 6.77 17.57 -10.40
C MET A 87 7.82 17.81 -9.30
N SER A 88 7.46 17.64 -8.02
CA SER A 88 8.29 17.91 -6.85
C SER A 88 9.68 17.26 -6.90
N HIS A 89 9.75 16.04 -7.46
CA HIS A 89 10.95 15.21 -7.56
C HIS A 89 11.57 15.15 -8.96
N LEU A 90 11.07 15.91 -9.95
CA LEU A 90 11.51 15.80 -11.34
C LEU A 90 13.01 16.11 -11.51
N ALA A 91 13.52 17.01 -10.67
CA ALA A 91 14.91 17.42 -10.71
C ALA A 91 15.84 16.54 -9.87
N ASP A 92 15.33 15.58 -9.09
CA ASP A 92 16.14 14.77 -8.17
C ASP A 92 17.29 14.03 -8.88
N ARG A 93 17.04 13.60 -10.12
CA ARG A 93 18.02 12.93 -10.99
C ARG A 93 19.29 13.75 -11.27
N PHE A 94 19.29 15.06 -11.06
CA PHE A 94 20.45 15.94 -11.30
C PHE A 94 21.29 16.17 -10.05
N PHE A 95 20.73 15.93 -8.86
CA PHE A 95 21.40 16.16 -7.59
C PHE A 95 21.97 14.85 -7.04
N SER A 96 23.06 14.94 -6.28
CA SER A 96 23.54 13.80 -5.50
C SER A 96 22.70 13.61 -4.23
N GLU A 97 22.74 12.43 -3.62
CA GLU A 97 22.03 12.14 -2.36
C GLU A 97 22.36 13.17 -1.27
N ALA A 98 23.63 13.54 -1.13
CA ALA A 98 24.06 14.56 -0.16
C ALA A 98 23.46 15.94 -0.44
N GLN A 99 23.26 16.30 -1.71
CA GLN A 99 22.60 17.55 -2.10
C GLN A 99 21.10 17.48 -1.84
N LEU A 100 20.46 16.35 -2.16
CA LEU A 100 19.05 16.12 -1.90
C LEU A 100 18.73 16.16 -0.42
N ASP A 101 19.56 15.59 0.44
CA ASP A 101 19.36 15.65 1.90
C ASP A 101 19.42 17.08 2.44
N TRP A 102 20.33 17.91 1.91
CA TRP A 102 20.40 19.32 2.26
C TRP A 102 19.17 20.08 1.75
N ILE A 103 18.79 19.85 0.49
CA ILE A 103 17.60 20.46 -0.12
C ILE A 103 16.33 20.06 0.64
N LYS A 104 16.16 18.79 1.00
CA LYS A 104 14.99 18.31 1.76
C LYS A 104 14.84 19.03 3.10
N LYS A 105 15.95 19.28 3.80
CA LYS A 105 15.96 19.99 5.08
C LYS A 105 15.57 21.47 4.99
N HIS A 106 15.88 22.14 3.88
CA HIS A 106 15.70 23.59 3.74
C HIS A 106 14.55 24.01 2.81
N TYR A 107 14.24 23.19 1.82
CA TYR A 107 13.32 23.47 0.72
C TYR A 107 12.25 22.38 0.50
N ARG A 108 12.27 21.29 1.29
CA ARG A 108 11.42 20.09 1.17
C ARG A 108 11.74 19.21 -0.04
N HIS A 109 11.78 19.75 -1.26
CA HIS A 109 12.07 18.99 -2.47
C HIS A 109 12.83 19.82 -3.52
N SER A 110 13.46 19.15 -4.49
CA SER A 110 14.37 19.77 -5.47
C SER A 110 13.70 20.77 -6.40
N ALA A 111 12.45 20.51 -6.79
CA ALA A 111 11.63 21.47 -7.53
C ALA A 111 11.46 22.80 -6.78
N ASN A 112 11.12 22.78 -5.49
CA ASN A 112 10.92 24.01 -4.72
C ASN A 112 12.22 24.80 -4.57
N PHE A 113 13.36 24.11 -4.43
CA PHE A 113 14.67 24.75 -4.47
C PHE A 113 14.89 25.46 -5.81
N LEU A 114 14.70 24.79 -6.95
CA LEU A 114 14.86 25.41 -8.27
C LEU A 114 13.89 26.58 -8.47
N LEU A 115 12.62 26.42 -8.11
CA LEU A 115 11.60 27.47 -8.18
C LEU A 115 11.99 28.70 -7.36
N SER A 116 12.61 28.53 -6.18
CA SER A 116 13.03 29.65 -5.33
C SER A 116 14.09 30.55 -6.00
N TYR A 117 14.88 30.00 -6.92
CA TYR A 117 15.87 30.72 -7.72
C TYR A 117 15.37 31.07 -9.14
N GLY A 118 14.10 30.77 -9.45
CA GLY A 118 13.50 31.04 -10.75
C GLY A 118 13.90 30.05 -11.85
N PHE A 119 14.45 28.89 -11.49
CA PHE A 119 14.85 27.83 -12.42
C PHE A 119 13.69 26.87 -12.69
N LYS A 120 13.62 26.35 -13.92
CA LYS A 120 12.60 25.37 -14.31
C LYS A 120 13.04 23.96 -13.94
N GLN A 121 12.20 23.25 -13.19
CA GLN A 121 12.43 21.86 -12.77
C GLN A 121 12.38 20.82 -13.90
N PHE A 122 11.95 21.21 -15.10
CA PHE A 122 11.88 20.36 -16.30
C PHE A 122 12.92 20.71 -17.37
N ASP A 123 13.70 21.79 -17.17
CA ASP A 123 14.76 22.18 -18.11
C ASP A 123 16.12 21.70 -17.58
N ASP A 124 16.78 20.86 -18.37
CA ASP A 124 18.05 20.22 -18.00
C ASP A 124 19.17 21.26 -17.74
N GLU A 125 19.17 22.40 -18.45
CA GLU A 125 20.18 23.44 -18.26
C GLU A 125 19.98 24.19 -16.94
N ASP A 126 18.72 24.54 -16.64
CA ASP A 126 18.32 25.17 -15.38
C ASP A 126 18.61 24.23 -14.18
N CYS A 127 18.36 22.92 -14.34
CA CYS A 127 18.68 21.94 -13.31
C CYS A 127 20.20 21.87 -13.04
N LYS A 128 21.04 21.86 -14.09
CA LYS A 128 22.51 21.89 -13.94
C LYS A 128 22.99 23.19 -13.30
N GLN A 129 22.36 24.32 -13.59
CA GLN A 129 22.66 25.59 -12.92
C GLN A 129 22.28 25.54 -11.43
N GLY A 130 21.11 25.00 -11.11
CA GLY A 130 20.68 24.78 -9.73
C GLY A 130 21.64 23.89 -8.95
N VAL A 131 22.18 22.82 -9.55
CA VAL A 131 23.19 21.96 -8.91
C VAL A 131 24.47 22.73 -8.56
N LYS A 132 24.92 23.65 -9.44
CA LYS A 132 26.08 24.50 -9.16
C LYS A 132 25.81 25.43 -7.97
N VAL A 133 24.64 26.04 -7.93
CA VAL A 133 24.20 26.92 -6.83
C VAL A 133 24.11 26.14 -5.52
N CYS A 134 23.47 24.97 -5.54
CA CYS A 134 23.36 24.07 -4.39
C CYS A 134 24.74 23.69 -3.84
N ARG A 135 25.67 23.32 -4.73
CA ARG A 135 27.06 23.00 -4.34
C ARG A 135 27.77 24.20 -3.72
N SER A 136 27.57 25.40 -4.24
CA SER A 136 28.14 26.63 -3.66
C SER A 136 27.55 26.94 -2.29
N LEU A 137 26.26 26.72 -2.08
CA LEU A 137 25.57 26.93 -0.80
C LEU A 137 26.00 25.92 0.27
N MET A 138 26.21 24.66 -0.12
CA MET A 138 26.70 23.62 0.79
C MET A 138 28.18 23.73 1.13
N ALA A 139 28.96 24.44 0.32
CA ALA A 139 30.40 24.63 0.51
C ALA A 139 30.74 25.94 1.25
N SER A 140 29.74 26.77 1.56
CA SER A 140 29.87 27.99 2.37
C SER A 140 29.57 27.73 3.84
#